data_AF-A0A2T1C126-F1
#
_entry.id   AF-A0A2T1C126-F1
#
_cell.length_a   1.000
_cell.length_b   1.000
_cell.length_c   1.000
_cell.angle_alpha   90.00
_cell.angle_beta   90.00
_cell.angle_gamma   90.00
#
_symmetry.space_group_name_H-M   'P 1'
#
loop_
_entity.id
_entity.type
_entity.pdbx_description
1 polymer ?
#
loop_
_entity_poly.entity_id
_entity_poly.type
_entity_poly.pdbx_seq_one_letter_code
_entity_poly.pdbx_strand_id
1 'polypeptide(L)'
;TIFRRPWLPPKRSIVETVNTVSQYGAWVLIHGYSVNHFTGYINRQNTPQYPDIETTALGLAKLGIPMKAEIEGSSTTGLRQTATKAVTEMVSVQDDETLEIIQIPWTYAYYEIAERHLVSTSSGKTLRFAGFLDSQAKNLFEMTRL
;
A
#
# COMPACT_ATOMS: atom_id res chain seq x y z
N THR A 1 -20.82 6.77 -6.56
CA THR A 1 -19.80 6.17 -5.66
C THR A 1 -18.44 6.69 -6.06
N ILE A 2 -17.63 7.17 -5.10
CA ILE A 2 -16.38 7.92 -5.34
C ILE A 2 -15.18 7.00 -5.58
N PHE A 3 -15.13 5.82 -4.93
CA PHE A 3 -14.05 4.85 -5.05
C PHE A 3 -14.31 3.83 -6.17
N ARG A 4 -14.19 4.27 -7.42
CA ARG A 4 -14.27 3.36 -8.58
C ARG A 4 -13.41 3.88 -9.73
N ARG A 5 -13.15 3.01 -10.69
CA ARG A 5 -12.67 3.42 -12.01
C ARG A 5 -13.75 4.26 -12.72
N PRO A 6 -13.46 5.52 -13.09
CA PRO A 6 -14.46 6.38 -13.73
C PRO A 6 -14.48 6.24 -15.27
N TRP A 7 -13.55 5.46 -15.84
CA TRP A 7 -13.48 5.15 -17.27
C TRP A 7 -13.81 3.68 -17.56
N LEU A 8 -14.02 3.39 -18.85
CA LEU A 8 -14.23 2.03 -19.35
C LEU A 8 -12.98 1.15 -19.14
N PRO A 9 -13.12 -0.19 -19.10
CA PRO A 9 -11.98 -1.10 -19.09
C PRO A 9 -10.94 -0.72 -20.15
N PRO A 10 -9.67 -0.45 -19.77
CA PRO A 10 -8.62 -0.17 -20.73
C PRO A 10 -8.26 -1.43 -21.52
N LYS A 11 -7.65 -1.26 -22.69
CA LYS A 11 -7.03 -2.38 -23.41
C LYS A 11 -5.93 -3.01 -22.58
N ARG A 12 -5.83 -4.33 -22.61
CA ARG A 12 -4.82 -5.09 -21.89
C ARG A 12 -3.40 -4.61 -22.23
N SER A 13 -3.08 -4.48 -23.52
CA SER A 13 -1.77 -4.03 -23.99
C SER A 13 -1.37 -2.65 -23.45
N ILE A 14 -2.34 -1.73 -23.28
CA ILE A 14 -2.09 -0.39 -22.73
C ILE A 14 -1.72 -0.48 -21.26
N VAL A 15 -2.43 -1.30 -20.48
CA VAL A 15 -2.12 -1.51 -19.07
C VAL A 15 -0.73 -2.12 -18.93
N GLU A 16 -0.41 -3.16 -19.69
CA GLU A 16 0.89 -3.83 -19.67
C GLU A 16 2.02 -2.89 -20.12
N THR A 17 1.82 -2.10 -21.17
CA THR A 17 2.78 -1.10 -21.65
C THR A 17 3.04 -0.04 -20.58
N VAL A 18 1.99 0.52 -19.97
CA VAL A 18 2.13 1.50 -18.90
C VAL A 18 2.84 0.88 -17.70
N ASN A 19 2.58 -0.40 -17.39
CA ASN A 19 3.23 -1.10 -16.29
C ASN A 19 4.76 -1.20 -16.47
N THR A 20 5.25 -1.25 -17.71
CA THR A 20 6.72 -1.25 -17.98
C THR A 20 7.41 0.06 -17.60
N VAL A 21 6.68 1.18 -17.56
CA VAL A 21 7.23 2.51 -17.26
C VAL A 21 6.75 3.07 -15.91
N SER A 22 5.55 2.70 -15.47
CA SER A 22 4.92 3.18 -14.25
C SER A 22 3.87 2.17 -13.76
N GLN A 23 4.25 1.35 -12.78
CA GLN A 23 3.34 0.45 -12.09
C GLN A 23 2.19 1.19 -11.40
N TYR A 24 2.46 2.36 -10.80
CA TYR A 24 1.42 3.23 -10.26
C TYR A 24 0.42 3.66 -11.36
N GLY A 25 0.92 4.03 -12.54
CA GLY A 25 0.09 4.39 -13.68
C GLY A 25 -0.82 3.24 -14.12
N ALA A 26 -0.27 2.03 -14.23
CA ALA A 26 -1.04 0.84 -14.58
C ALA A 26 -2.08 0.51 -13.50
N TRP A 27 -1.70 0.61 -12.23
CA TRP A 27 -2.62 0.43 -11.10
C TRP A 27 -3.78 1.42 -11.16
N VAL A 28 -3.51 2.71 -11.39
CA VAL A 28 -4.56 3.73 -11.56
C VAL A 28 -5.44 3.40 -12.75
N LEU A 29 -4.90 3.02 -13.90
CA LEU A 29 -5.70 2.64 -15.08
C LEU A 29 -6.70 1.52 -14.78
N ILE A 30 -6.32 0.56 -13.94
CA ILE A 30 -7.17 -0.56 -13.54
C ILE A 30 -8.17 -0.15 -12.45
N HIS A 31 -7.71 0.56 -11.41
CA HIS A 31 -8.45 0.73 -10.15
C HIS A 31 -9.06 2.12 -9.96
N GLY A 32 -8.64 3.10 -10.76
CA GLY A 32 -9.07 4.50 -10.70
C GLY A 32 -8.88 5.12 -9.32
N TYR A 33 -9.98 5.60 -8.74
CA TYR A 33 -9.98 6.26 -7.42
C TYR A 33 -10.15 5.28 -6.26
N SER A 34 -9.95 3.99 -6.48
CA SER A 34 -10.02 3.01 -5.39
C SER A 34 -8.94 3.28 -4.35
N VAL A 35 -9.19 2.84 -3.12
CA VAL A 35 -8.20 2.96 -2.04
C VAL A 35 -7.08 1.95 -2.27
N ASN A 36 -5.84 2.41 -2.35
CA ASN A 36 -4.68 1.54 -2.51
C ASN A 36 -4.31 0.81 -1.22
N HIS A 37 -4.40 1.51 -0.09
CA HIS A 37 -4.24 0.92 1.24
C HIS A 37 -4.89 1.81 2.29
N PHE A 38 -5.20 1.19 3.43
CA PHE A 38 -5.42 1.91 4.68
C PHE A 38 -4.24 1.64 5.61
N THR A 39 -3.99 2.59 6.50
CA THR A 39 -2.93 2.47 7.51
C THR A 39 -3.55 2.37 8.91
N GLY A 40 -3.33 1.24 9.59
CA GLY A 40 -3.62 1.06 11.00
C GLY A 40 -2.69 1.87 11.88
N TYR A 41 -3.25 2.62 12.83
CA TYR A 41 -2.47 3.50 13.70
C TYR A 41 -2.14 2.83 15.04
N ILE A 42 -0.94 2.27 15.13
CA ILE A 42 -0.46 1.47 16.27
C ILE A 42 -0.59 2.24 17.59
N ASN A 43 -0.25 3.53 17.60
CA ASN A 43 -0.24 4.33 18.83
C ASN A 43 -1.62 4.47 19.52
N ARG A 44 -2.71 4.06 18.88
CA ARG A 44 -4.07 4.10 19.43
C ARG A 44 -4.83 2.77 19.33
N GLN A 45 -4.15 1.66 19.05
CA GLN A 45 -4.82 0.37 18.91
C GLN A 45 -5.33 -0.19 20.25
N ASN A 46 -4.75 0.26 21.38
CA ASN A 46 -5.18 -0.09 22.74
C ASN A 46 -5.26 -1.61 23.00
N THR A 47 -4.32 -2.37 22.45
CA THR A 47 -4.26 -3.83 22.59
C THR A 47 -3.06 -4.22 23.44
N PRO A 48 -3.23 -4.57 24.74
CA PRO A 48 -2.10 -4.88 25.62
C PRO A 48 -1.23 -6.05 25.15
N GLN A 49 -1.80 -6.98 24.38
CA GLN A 49 -1.09 -8.10 23.79
C GLN A 49 -0.15 -7.68 22.65
N TYR A 50 -0.45 -6.56 21.99
CA TYR A 50 0.29 -6.01 20.87
C TYR A 50 0.55 -4.52 21.15
N PRO A 51 1.48 -4.18 22.06
CA PRO A 51 1.67 -2.79 22.47
C PRO A 51 2.38 -1.92 21.41
N ASP A 52 3.08 -2.54 20.46
CA ASP A 52 3.97 -1.87 19.50
C ASP A 52 3.86 -2.49 18.09
N ILE A 53 4.56 -1.90 17.12
CA ILE A 53 4.51 -2.35 15.73
C ILE A 53 5.13 -3.74 15.53
N GLU A 54 6.20 -4.08 16.25
CA GLU A 54 6.86 -5.39 16.17
C GLU A 54 5.94 -6.52 16.59
N THR A 55 5.35 -6.40 17.78
CA THR A 55 4.45 -7.42 18.34
C THR A 55 3.18 -7.54 17.50
N THR A 56 2.66 -6.43 16.98
CA THR A 56 1.51 -6.42 16.06
C THR A 56 1.83 -7.15 14.76
N ALA A 57 2.93 -6.79 14.08
CA ALA A 57 3.34 -7.40 12.82
C ALA A 57 3.63 -8.90 12.98
N LEU A 58 4.33 -9.28 14.06
CA LEU A 58 4.61 -10.68 14.38
C LEU A 58 3.32 -11.45 14.69
N GLY A 59 2.38 -10.83 15.40
CA GLY A 59 1.06 -11.40 15.69
C GLY A 59 0.28 -11.71 14.41
N LEU A 60 0.22 -10.75 13.49
CA LEU A 60 -0.40 -10.93 12.17
C LEU A 60 0.27 -12.07 11.38
N ALA A 61 1.60 -12.10 11.33
CA ALA A 61 2.35 -13.15 10.63
C ALA A 61 2.09 -14.55 11.21
N LYS A 62 2.03 -14.68 12.56
CA LYS A 62 1.71 -15.95 13.23
C LYS A 62 0.30 -16.45 12.94
N LEU A 63 -0.62 -15.56 12.59
CA LEU A 63 -1.98 -15.89 12.14
C LEU A 63 -2.06 -16.19 10.63
N GLY A 64 -0.92 -16.23 9.93
CA GLY A 64 -0.86 -16.54 8.50
C GLY A 64 -1.08 -15.34 7.58
N ILE A 65 -1.16 -14.11 8.12
CA ILE A 65 -1.21 -12.91 7.29
C ILE A 65 0.17 -12.69 6.65
N PRO A 66 0.27 -12.57 5.33
CA PRO A 66 1.56 -12.43 4.66
C PRO A 66 2.10 -11.02 4.87
N MET A 67 2.91 -10.80 5.90
CA MET A 67 3.54 -9.51 6.18
C MET A 67 4.81 -9.30 5.32
N LYS A 68 5.20 -8.04 5.09
CA LYS A 68 6.57 -7.70 4.70
C LYS A 68 7.53 -8.14 5.81
N ALA A 69 8.74 -8.53 5.42
CA ALA A 69 9.76 -8.93 6.38
C ALA A 69 10.30 -7.74 7.18
N GLU A 70 10.44 -6.58 6.53
CA GLU A 70 11.04 -5.39 7.16
C GLU A 70 9.98 -4.46 7.77
N ILE A 71 10.38 -3.82 8.87
CA ILE A 71 9.78 -2.60 9.39
C ILE A 71 10.69 -1.45 8.97
N GLU A 72 10.13 -0.52 8.20
CA GLU A 72 10.84 0.63 7.67
C GLU A 72 10.80 1.81 8.61
N GLY A 73 11.80 2.69 8.49
CA GLY A 73 11.94 3.86 9.34
C GLY A 73 12.50 3.53 10.72
N SER A 74 12.38 4.47 11.64
CA SER A 74 12.95 4.39 12.97
C SER A 74 12.24 5.34 13.93
N SER A 75 12.45 5.16 15.23
CA SER A 75 11.98 6.12 16.23
C SER A 75 12.59 7.50 16.05
N THR A 76 13.86 7.58 15.61
CA THR A 76 14.58 8.84 15.34
C THR A 76 13.98 9.61 14.17
N THR A 77 13.56 8.92 13.11
CA THR A 77 12.86 9.55 11.96
C THR A 77 11.40 9.88 12.28
N GLY A 78 10.89 9.44 13.44
CA GLY A 78 9.53 9.73 13.89
C GLY A 78 8.45 8.80 13.32
N LEU A 79 8.78 7.91 12.40
CA LEU A 79 7.84 7.00 11.76
C LEU A 79 8.48 5.63 11.58
N ARG A 80 7.74 4.60 11.99
CA ARG A 80 7.99 3.19 11.73
C ARG A 80 6.77 2.58 11.08
N GLN A 81 6.95 1.77 10.05
CA GLN A 81 5.82 1.20 9.31
C GLN A 81 6.16 -0.12 8.64
N THR A 82 5.14 -0.94 8.44
CA THR A 82 5.21 -2.16 7.63
C THR A 82 3.82 -2.46 7.07
N ALA A 83 3.71 -3.46 6.19
CA ALA A 83 2.46 -3.77 5.51
C ALA A 83 2.28 -5.26 5.27
N THR A 84 1.05 -5.67 4.97
CA THR A 84 0.78 -6.96 4.34
C THR A 84 1.30 -6.95 2.90
N LYS A 85 1.51 -8.13 2.31
CA LYS A 85 1.58 -8.29 0.86
C LYS A 85 0.25 -7.86 0.26
N ALA A 86 0.32 -7.28 -0.94
CA ALA A 86 -0.88 -6.88 -1.66
C ALA A 86 -1.66 -8.11 -2.12
N VAL A 87 -2.98 -7.98 -2.16
CA VAL A 87 -3.86 -9.01 -2.74
C VAL A 87 -3.90 -8.85 -4.26
N THR A 88 -4.08 -9.98 -4.95
CA THR A 88 -4.37 -10.03 -6.38
C THR A 88 -5.85 -10.31 -6.56
N GLU A 89 -6.51 -9.58 -7.45
CA GLU A 89 -7.91 -9.81 -7.81
C GLU A 89 -8.07 -9.92 -9.33
N MET A 90 -9.21 -10.45 -9.76
CA MET A 90 -9.57 -10.46 -11.18
C MET A 90 -10.16 -9.11 -11.56
N VAL A 91 -9.61 -8.47 -12.59
CA VAL A 91 -10.03 -7.15 -13.06
C VAL A 91 -10.45 -7.18 -14.52
N SER A 92 -11.44 -6.37 -14.86
CA SER A 92 -11.91 -6.22 -16.24
C SER A 92 -10.96 -5.35 -17.06
N VAL A 93 -10.48 -5.91 -18.17
CA VAL A 93 -9.76 -5.23 -19.26
C VAL A 93 -10.43 -5.56 -20.59
N GLN A 94 -10.14 -4.76 -21.61
CA GLN A 94 -10.55 -5.04 -22.98
C GLN A 94 -9.46 -5.84 -23.70
N ASP A 95 -9.84 -6.93 -24.34
CA ASP A 95 -8.96 -7.69 -25.23
C ASP A 95 -8.59 -6.86 -26.47
N ASP A 96 -7.34 -6.96 -26.91
CA ASP A 96 -6.79 -6.09 -27.94
C ASP A 96 -7.32 -6.41 -29.35
N GLU A 97 -7.61 -7.68 -29.63
CA GLU A 97 -8.02 -8.17 -30.95
C GLU A 97 -9.54 -8.23 -31.08
N THR A 98 -10.20 -8.85 -30.10
CA THR A 98 -11.65 -9.11 -30.13
C THR A 98 -12.48 -7.94 -29.61
N LEU A 99 -11.85 -7.01 -28.88
CA LEU A 99 -12.51 -5.90 -28.18
C LEU A 99 -13.49 -6.33 -27.08
N GLU A 100 -13.54 -7.61 -26.74
CA GLU A 100 -14.36 -8.15 -25.67
C GLU A 100 -13.78 -7.80 -24.29
N ILE A 101 -14.65 -7.81 -23.27
CA ILE A 101 -14.19 -7.62 -21.89
C ILE A 101 -13.76 -8.98 -21.31
N ILE A 102 -12.49 -9.07 -20.95
CA ILE A 102 -11.89 -10.25 -20.31
C ILE A 102 -11.48 -9.92 -18.87
N GLN A 103 -11.24 -10.96 -18.08
CA GLN A 103 -10.72 -10.85 -16.71
C GLN A 103 -9.25 -11.25 -16.69
N ILE A 104 -8.41 -10.43 -16.04
CA ILE A 104 -7.00 -10.76 -15.79
C ILE A 104 -6.68 -10.63 -14.29
N PRO A 105 -5.74 -11.42 -13.74
CA PRO A 105 -5.26 -11.18 -12.38
C PRO A 105 -4.42 -9.90 -12.34
N TRP A 106 -4.69 -9.02 -11.38
CA TRP A 106 -3.90 -7.81 -11.16
C TRP A 106 -3.76 -7.48 -9.68
N THR A 107 -2.62 -6.92 -9.30
CA THR A 107 -2.36 -6.50 -7.91
C THR A 107 -3.27 -5.32 -7.55
N TYR A 108 -3.95 -5.42 -6.41
CA TYR A 108 -4.85 -4.39 -5.91
C TYR A 108 -4.26 -3.68 -4.68
N ALA A 109 -4.65 -4.08 -3.47
CA ALA A 109 -4.41 -3.30 -2.27
C ALA A 109 -3.66 -4.10 -1.20
N TYR A 110 -3.04 -3.39 -0.27
CA TYR A 110 -2.46 -3.95 0.95
C TYR A 110 -2.98 -3.20 2.18
N TYR A 111 -2.70 -3.76 3.36
CA TYR A 111 -2.96 -3.08 4.62
C TYR A 111 -1.64 -2.69 5.26
N GLU A 112 -1.48 -1.40 5.57
CA GLU A 112 -0.30 -0.86 6.24
C GLU A 112 -0.58 -0.72 7.74
N ILE A 113 0.45 -0.83 8.57
CA ILE A 113 0.42 -0.41 9.97
C ILE A 113 1.59 0.55 10.23
N ALA A 114 1.32 1.60 11.00
CA ALA A 114 2.30 2.63 11.29
C ALA A 114 2.30 3.03 12.77
N GLU A 115 3.51 3.19 13.30
CA GLU A 115 3.80 3.72 14.62
C GLU A 115 4.56 5.04 14.48
N ARG A 116 4.06 6.09 15.14
CA ARG A 116 4.59 7.46 15.08
C ARG A 116 5.19 7.85 16.41
N HIS A 117 6.43 8.33 16.37
CA HIS A 117 7.18 8.79 17.53
C HIS A 117 7.22 10.32 17.60
N LEU A 118 7.66 10.82 18.74
CA LEU A 118 7.91 12.23 18.96
C LEU A 118 9.25 12.62 18.31
N VAL A 119 9.28 13.76 17.64
CA VAL A 119 10.47 14.36 17.00
C VAL A 119 10.65 15.80 17.47
N SER A 120 11.90 16.23 17.55
CA SER A 120 12.24 17.63 17.81
C SER A 120 12.12 18.45 16.54
N THR A 121 11.37 19.55 16.59
CA THR A 121 11.27 20.52 15.50
C THR A 121 12.45 21.49 15.51
N SER A 122 12.66 22.19 14.39
CA SER A 122 13.61 23.31 14.30
C SER A 122 13.34 24.44 15.30
N SER A 123 12.11 24.53 15.82
CA SER A 123 11.72 25.45 16.90
C SER A 123 11.96 24.92 18.32
N GLY A 124 12.61 23.76 18.46
CA GLY A 124 12.89 23.12 19.75
C GLY A 124 11.68 22.47 20.42
N LYS A 125 10.51 22.46 19.77
CA LYS A 125 9.30 21.79 20.28
C LYS A 125 9.36 20.30 19.95
N THR A 126 8.89 19.47 20.86
CA THR A 126 8.71 18.04 20.61
C THR A 126 7.27 17.80 20.15
N LEU A 127 7.08 17.26 18.94
CA LEU A 127 5.76 16.97 18.37
C LEU A 127 5.73 15.56 17.80
N ARG A 128 4.55 14.95 17.73
CA ARG A 128 4.39 13.66 17.06
C ARG A 128 4.57 13.85 15.56
N PHE A 129 5.43 13.05 14.96
CA PHE A 129 5.69 13.12 13.53
C PHE A 129 4.43 12.78 12.73
N ALA A 130 3.99 13.71 11.88
CA ALA A 130 2.80 13.58 11.04
C ALA A 130 3.12 13.41 9.53
N GLY A 131 4.40 13.44 9.16
CA GLY A 131 4.84 13.29 7.76
C GLY A 131 4.87 11.84 7.28
N PHE A 132 5.52 11.66 6.13
CA PHE A 132 5.79 10.38 5.47
C PHE A 132 7.31 10.21 5.34
N LEU A 133 7.79 8.98 5.11
CA LEU A 133 9.19 8.76 4.77
C LEU A 133 9.40 9.06 3.27
N ASP A 134 10.48 9.73 2.89
CA ASP A 134 10.77 10.01 1.47
C ASP A 134 10.91 8.73 0.63
N SER A 135 11.29 7.61 1.26
CA SER A 135 11.35 6.28 0.63
C SER A 135 9.98 5.67 0.34
N GLN A 136 8.87 6.16 0.92
CA GLN A 136 7.52 5.60 0.68
C GLN A 136 7.07 5.74 -0.78
N ALA A 137 7.54 6.76 -1.51
CA ALA A 137 7.26 6.88 -2.92
C ALA A 137 7.77 5.65 -3.71
N LYS A 138 8.78 4.92 -3.19
CA LYS A 138 9.34 3.72 -3.82
C LYS A 138 8.62 2.42 -3.43
N ASN A 139 7.85 2.37 -2.34
CA ASN A 139 7.32 1.09 -1.85
C ASN A 139 6.15 0.52 -2.65
N LEU A 140 5.38 1.35 -3.38
CA LEU A 140 4.42 0.80 -4.33
C LEU A 140 5.14 0.00 -5.44
N PHE A 141 6.38 0.38 -5.77
CA PHE A 141 7.17 -0.29 -6.81
C PHE A 141 7.61 -1.71 -6.43
N GLU A 142 7.93 -1.96 -5.15
CA GLU A 142 8.36 -3.29 -4.72
C GLU A 142 7.17 -4.21 -4.41
N MET A 143 6.06 -3.65 -3.92
CA MET A 143 4.90 -4.43 -3.47
C MET A 143 3.95 -4.88 -4.58
N THR A 144 4.09 -4.31 -5.78
CA THR A 144 3.32 -4.69 -6.98
C THR A 144 4.17 -5.43 -8.03
N ARG A 145 5.43 -5.71 -7.72
CA ARG A 145 6.34 -6.43 -8.58
C ARG A 145 5.90 -7.90 -8.69
N LEU A 146 5.67 -8.36 -9.93
CA LEU A 146 5.39 -9.75 -10.27
C LEU A 146 6.62 -10.64 -10.05
#